data_AF-A0A958F2U7-F1
#
_entry.id   AF-A0A958F2U7-F1
#
_cell.length_a   1.000
_cell.length_b   1.000
_cell.length_c   1.000
_cell.angle_alpha   90.00
_cell.angle_beta   90.00
_cell.angle_gamma   90.00
#
_symmetry.space_group_name_H-M   'P 1'
#
loop_
_entity.id
_entity.type
_entity.pdbx_description
1 polymer ?
#
loop_
_entity_poly.entity_id
_entity_poly.type
_entity_poly.pdbx_seq_one_letter_code
_entity_poly.pdbx_strand_id
1 'polypeptide(L)'
;MSTDLSPEKARRLEQENIRLRRAVEELSILNEIATAISSSLSIDQIIELIVNKCVKHLKVEQAAVMLLEQQQQDQMFKTMVRRTDRSGSNILPFRLDAELTGWMLKHERPLLINDFQQDERFSRLVGDDFPIHSLMSVPLL
;
A
#
# COMPACT_ATOMS: atom_id res chain seq x y z
N MET A 1 -39.80 -33.11 -0.42
CA MET A 1 -38.46 -33.25 -1.04
C MET A 1 -37.52 -32.38 -0.23
N SER A 2 -36.97 -32.95 0.84
CA SER A 2 -36.16 -32.26 1.83
C SER A 2 -34.79 -32.03 1.19
N THR A 3 -34.47 -30.78 0.86
CA THR A 3 -33.10 -30.40 0.49
C THR A 3 -32.23 -30.58 1.71
N ASP A 4 -31.64 -31.76 1.84
CA ASP A 4 -30.63 -32.06 2.84
C ASP A 4 -29.46 -31.10 2.59
N LEU A 5 -29.37 -30.07 3.44
CA LEU A 5 -28.30 -29.10 3.41
C LEU A 5 -27.10 -29.80 4.05
N SER A 6 -26.42 -30.63 3.26
CA SER A 6 -25.25 -31.34 3.78
C SER A 6 -24.28 -30.31 4.40
N PRO A 7 -23.62 -30.63 5.54
CA PRO A 7 -22.68 -29.71 6.20
C PRO A 7 -21.58 -29.20 5.27
N GLU A 8 -21.32 -29.89 4.16
CA GLU A 8 -20.39 -29.51 3.12
C GLU A 8 -20.95 -28.46 2.16
N LYS A 9 -22.23 -28.59 1.76
CA LYS A 9 -22.92 -27.59 0.93
C LYS A 9 -23.12 -26.27 1.67
N ALA A 10 -23.44 -26.33 2.98
CA ALA A 10 -23.53 -25.15 3.83
C ALA A 10 -22.18 -24.41 3.94
N ARG A 11 -21.10 -25.15 4.21
CA ARG A 11 -19.73 -24.59 4.27
C ARG A 11 -19.30 -23.97 2.94
N ARG A 12 -19.61 -24.61 1.80
CA ARG A 12 -19.29 -24.08 0.47
C ARG A 12 -20.03 -22.79 0.18
N LEU A 13 -21.32 -22.71 0.53
CA LEU A 13 -22.12 -21.49 0.37
C LEU A 13 -21.61 -20.35 1.24
N GLU A 14 -21.19 -20.65 2.46
CA GLU A 14 -20.62 -19.66 3.37
C GLU A 14 -19.28 -19.12 2.86
N GLN A 15 -18.39 -20.01 2.39
CA GLN A 15 -17.13 -19.61 1.75
C GLN A 15 -17.36 -18.73 0.52
N GLU A 16 -18.32 -19.11 -0.34
CA GLU A 16 -18.65 -18.31 -1.52
C GLU A 16 -19.26 -16.97 -1.15
N ASN A 17 -20.09 -16.90 -0.09
CA ASN A 17 -20.63 -15.64 0.41
C ASN A 17 -19.52 -14.72 0.93
N ILE A 18 -18.55 -15.25 1.68
CA ILE A 18 -17.37 -14.50 2.15
C ILE A 18 -16.55 -13.98 0.96
N ARG A 19 -16.32 -14.83 -0.05
CA ARG A 19 -15.59 -14.46 -1.26
C ARG A 19 -16.28 -13.34 -2.04
N LEU A 20 -17.60 -13.47 -2.24
CA LEU A 20 -18.39 -12.45 -2.94
C LEU A 20 -18.42 -11.12 -2.16
N ARG A 21 -18.55 -11.17 -0.83
CA ARG A 21 -18.49 -9.96 0.01
C ARG A 21 -17.15 -9.24 -0.15
N ARG A 22 -16.02 -9.98 -0.15
CA ARG A 22 -14.69 -9.39 -0.39
C ARG A 22 -14.60 -8.76 -1.78
N ALA A 23 -15.05 -9.47 -2.82
CA ALA A 23 -15.02 -8.94 -4.18
C ALA A 23 -15.86 -7.66 -4.34
N VAL A 24 -17.04 -7.59 -3.69
CA VAL A 24 -17.87 -6.38 -3.68
C VAL A 24 -17.17 -5.23 -2.95
N GLU A 25 -16.53 -5.50 -1.82
CA GLU A 25 -15.76 -4.49 -1.08
C GLU A 25 -14.60 -3.94 -1.92
N GLU A 26 -13.81 -4.83 -2.54
CA GLU A 26 -12.71 -4.46 -3.44
C GLU A 26 -13.18 -3.60 -4.62
N LEU A 27 -14.28 -4.01 -5.28
CA LEU A 27 -14.86 -3.26 -6.39
C LEU A 27 -15.39 -1.89 -5.96
N SER A 28 -15.98 -1.78 -4.77
CA SER A 28 -16.46 -0.49 -4.24
C SER A 28 -15.31 0.48 -4.05
N ILE A 29 -14.19 0.02 -3.47
CA ILE A 29 -12.99 0.83 -3.27
C ILE A 29 -12.42 1.32 -4.61
N LEU A 30 -12.29 0.41 -5.59
CA LEU A 30 -11.78 0.76 -6.91
C LEU A 30 -12.68 1.77 -7.62
N ASN A 31 -14.00 1.60 -7.53
CA ASN A 31 -14.96 2.50 -8.15
C ASN A 31 -14.91 3.91 -7.53
N GLU A 32 -14.82 4.00 -6.20
CA GLU A 32 -14.69 5.29 -5.50
C GLU A 32 -13.41 6.02 -5.90
N ILE A 33 -12.27 5.32 -5.98
CA ILE A 33 -11.00 5.89 -6.44
C ILE A 33 -11.10 6.33 -7.91
N ALA A 34 -11.64 5.49 -8.80
CA ALA A 34 -11.81 5.81 -10.22
C ALA A 34 -12.74 7.02 -10.44
N THR A 35 -13.79 7.12 -9.65
CA THR A 35 -14.72 8.27 -9.68
C THR A 35 -14.01 9.54 -9.24
N ALA A 36 -13.23 9.50 -8.15
CA ALA A 36 -12.47 10.64 -7.66
C ALA A 36 -11.44 11.15 -8.68
N ILE A 37 -10.74 10.23 -9.35
CA ILE A 37 -9.82 10.56 -10.45
C ILE A 37 -10.58 11.25 -11.59
N SER A 38 -11.78 10.78 -11.93
CA SER A 38 -12.57 11.31 -13.04
C SER A 38 -13.22 12.68 -12.74
N SER A 39 -13.40 13.04 -11.47
CA SER A 39 -14.10 14.27 -11.05
C SER A 39 -13.24 15.55 -11.05
N SER A 40 -12.11 15.59 -11.76
CA SER A 40 -11.19 16.75 -11.80
C SER A 40 -10.62 17.18 -10.44
N LEU A 41 -10.48 16.25 -9.48
CA LEU A 41 -9.76 16.51 -8.23
C LEU A 41 -8.28 16.81 -8.52
N SER A 42 -7.64 17.62 -7.68
CA SER A 42 -6.19 17.81 -7.76
C SER A 42 -5.46 16.51 -7.41
N ILE A 43 -4.24 16.35 -7.94
CA ILE A 43 -3.40 15.17 -7.65
C ILE A 43 -3.20 14.96 -6.14
N ASP A 44 -3.08 16.05 -5.38
CA ASP A 44 -2.98 16.01 -3.93
C ASP A 44 -4.21 15.36 -3.28
N GLN A 45 -5.41 15.73 -3.73
CA GLN A 45 -6.67 15.19 -3.19
C GLN A 45 -6.85 13.72 -3.57
N ILE A 46 -6.42 13.31 -4.77
CA ILE A 46 -6.44 11.91 -5.21
C ILE A 46 -5.51 11.08 -4.32
N ILE A 47 -4.29 11.54 -4.07
CA ILE A 47 -3.32 10.85 -3.23
C ILE A 47 -3.82 10.72 -1.80
N GLU A 48 -4.36 11.80 -1.24
CA GLU A 48 -4.93 11.78 0.12
C GLU A 48 -6.07 10.76 0.23
N LEU A 49 -6.96 10.71 -0.77
CA LEU A 49 -8.01 9.70 -0.82
C LEU A 49 -7.44 8.28 -0.85
N ILE A 50 -6.44 8.01 -1.72
CA ILE A 50 -5.80 6.70 -1.83
C ILE A 50 -5.18 6.28 -0.49
N VAL A 51 -4.37 7.15 0.13
CA VAL A 51 -3.71 6.88 1.43
C VAL A 51 -4.75 6.52 2.49
N ASN A 52 -5.80 7.36 2.63
CA ASN A 52 -6.85 7.15 3.62
C ASN A 52 -7.62 5.84 3.40
N LYS A 53 -7.89 5.48 2.15
CA LYS A 53 -8.54 4.21 1.81
C LYS A 53 -7.63 3.02 2.12
N CYS A 54 -6.36 3.08 1.74
CA CYS A 54 -5.40 2.01 2.02
C CYS A 54 -5.27 1.74 3.52
N VAL A 55 -5.11 2.77 4.34
CA VAL A 55 -5.04 2.64 5.81
C VAL A 55 -6.27 1.93 6.36
N LYS A 56 -7.47 2.41 5.96
CA LYS A 56 -8.74 1.87 6.47
C LYS A 56 -8.98 0.43 6.03
N HIS A 57 -8.77 0.11 4.76
CA HIS A 57 -9.15 -1.19 4.20
C HIS A 57 -8.07 -2.27 4.38
N LEU A 58 -6.79 -1.89 4.30
CA LEU A 58 -5.69 -2.82 4.54
C LEU A 58 -5.38 -3.00 6.03
N LYS A 59 -5.97 -2.17 6.90
CA LYS A 59 -5.76 -2.16 8.36
C LYS A 59 -4.28 -1.99 8.70
N VAL A 60 -3.59 -1.12 7.97
CA VAL A 60 -2.19 -0.75 8.21
C VAL A 60 -2.12 0.46 9.14
N GLU A 61 -1.02 0.59 9.87
CA GLU A 61 -0.84 1.72 10.79
C GLU A 61 -0.55 3.05 10.09
N GLN A 62 0.08 2.97 8.91
CA GLN A 62 0.50 4.10 8.11
C GLN A 62 0.51 3.69 6.63
N ALA A 63 0.19 4.62 5.75
CA ALA A 63 0.43 4.48 4.32
C ALA A 63 1.08 5.76 3.77
N ALA A 64 1.79 5.61 2.65
CA ALA A 64 2.33 6.73 1.92
C ALA A 64 2.33 6.48 0.41
N VAL A 65 2.10 7.54 -0.35
CA VAL A 65 2.39 7.61 -1.78
C VAL A 65 3.55 8.56 -1.97
N MET A 66 4.50 8.15 -2.81
CA MET A 66 5.68 8.91 -3.16
C MET A 66 5.62 9.21 -4.65
N LEU A 67 5.42 10.48 -4.99
CA LEU A 67 5.56 10.93 -6.36
C LEU A 67 7.02 11.19 -6.65
N LEU A 68 7.51 10.64 -7.75
CA LEU A 68 8.86 10.87 -8.26
C LEU A 68 8.75 11.62 -9.59
N GLU A 69 9.25 12.86 -9.62
CA GLU A 69 9.32 13.61 -10.88
C GLU A 69 10.55 13.19 -11.68
N GLN A 70 10.33 12.61 -12.85
CA GLN A 70 11.37 12.35 -13.83
C GLN A 70 11.78 13.67 -14.50
N GLN A 71 12.99 14.16 -14.23
CA GLN A 71 13.60 15.19 -15.07
C GLN A 71 14.40 14.53 -16.21
N GLN A 72 14.61 15.26 -17.31
CA GLN A 72 15.26 14.79 -18.54
C GLN A 72 16.47 13.89 -18.31
N GLN A 73 16.66 12.97 -19.27
CA GLN A 73 17.55 11.81 -19.48
C GLN A 73 18.82 11.58 -18.62
N ASP A 74 19.28 12.52 -17.80
CA ASP A 74 20.44 12.43 -16.92
C ASP A 74 20.23 12.96 -15.48
N GLN A 75 19.01 13.36 -15.09
CA GLN A 75 18.74 13.84 -13.73
C GLN A 75 17.86 12.87 -12.94
N MET A 76 18.46 12.28 -11.90
CA MET A 76 17.77 11.49 -10.89
C MET A 76 16.58 12.26 -10.30
N PHE A 77 15.52 11.51 -10.03
CA PHE A 77 14.24 11.98 -9.50
C PHE A 77 14.40 13.04 -8.41
N LYS A 78 13.85 14.24 -8.65
CA LYS A 78 14.23 15.45 -7.91
C LYS A 78 13.21 15.91 -6.86
N THR A 79 11.98 15.46 -6.97
CA THR A 79 10.89 15.89 -6.08
C THR A 79 10.21 14.65 -5.52
N MET A 80 10.26 14.50 -4.19
CA MET A 80 9.59 13.43 -3.44
C MET A 80 8.48 14.06 -2.61
N VAL A 81 7.23 13.82 -2.99
CA VAL A 81 6.07 14.26 -2.21
C VAL A 81 5.54 13.06 -1.43
N ARG A 82 5.67 13.08 -0.10
CA ARG A 82 5.10 12.08 0.82
C ARG A 82 3.79 12.62 1.41
N ARG A 83 2.76 11.77 1.42
CA ARG A 83 1.49 12.01 2.12
C ARG A 83 1.23 10.84 3.06
N THR A 84 0.82 11.10 4.29
CA THR A 84 0.54 10.08 5.31
C THR A 84 -0.73 10.45 6.07
N ASP A 85 -1.39 9.44 6.63
CA ASP A 85 -2.61 9.57 7.43
C ASP A 85 -2.36 10.05 8.88
N ARG A 86 -1.11 9.99 9.37
CA ARG A 86 -0.77 10.39 10.74
C ARG A 86 0.00 11.70 10.83
N SER A 87 -0.47 12.60 11.69
CA SER A 87 0.09 13.95 11.91
C SER A 87 1.40 14.03 12.72
N GLY A 88 2.15 12.94 12.92
CA GLY A 88 3.45 13.05 13.60
C GLY A 88 4.10 11.75 14.03
N SER A 89 5.43 11.81 14.11
CA SER A 89 6.42 10.99 14.82
C SER A 89 7.02 9.71 14.21
N ASN A 90 6.39 9.01 13.26
CA ASN A 90 6.97 7.74 12.72
C ASN A 90 7.37 7.84 11.24
N ILE A 91 8.01 8.94 10.86
CA ILE A 91 8.56 9.13 9.51
C ILE A 91 9.78 8.23 9.36
N LEU A 92 9.88 7.55 8.22
CA LEU A 92 11.07 6.76 7.90
C LEU A 92 12.32 7.65 7.97
N PRO A 93 13.44 7.16 8.54
CA PRO A 93 14.70 7.86 8.46
C PRO A 93 15.07 8.11 6.99
N PHE A 94 15.56 9.32 6.68
CA PHE A 94 15.90 9.74 5.31
C PHE A 94 16.79 8.75 4.55
N ARG A 95 17.74 8.11 5.24
CA ARG A 95 18.63 7.10 4.63
C ARG A 95 17.87 5.85 4.17
N LEU A 96 16.88 5.40 4.94
CA LEU A 96 16.07 4.23 4.58
C LEU A 96 15.10 4.56 3.44
N ASP A 97 14.53 5.76 3.42
CA ASP A 97 13.71 6.25 2.31
C ASP A 97 14.50 6.24 0.98
N ALA A 98 15.75 6.69 0.99
CA ALA A 98 16.62 6.69 -0.19
C ALA A 98 16.95 5.27 -0.68
N GLU A 99 17.28 4.34 0.23
CA GLU A 99 17.61 2.95 -0.10
C GLU A 99 16.38 2.18 -0.61
N LEU A 100 15.21 2.37 0.01
CA LEU A 100 13.95 1.80 -0.47
C LEU A 100 13.60 2.33 -1.86
N THR A 101 13.72 3.64 -2.07
CA THR A 101 13.47 4.27 -3.37
C THR A 101 14.43 3.75 -4.43
N GLY A 102 15.74 3.70 -4.13
CA GLY A 102 16.75 3.16 -5.03
C GLY A 102 16.52 1.70 -5.37
N TRP A 103 16.11 0.88 -4.39
CA TRP A 103 15.73 -0.50 -4.64
C TRP A 103 14.53 -0.60 -5.59
N MET A 104 13.49 0.21 -5.37
CA MET A 104 12.27 0.22 -6.19
C MET A 104 12.53 0.64 -7.62
N LEU A 105 13.31 1.71 -7.83
CA LEU A 105 13.70 2.19 -9.16
C LEU A 105 14.55 1.17 -9.91
N LYS A 106 15.39 0.41 -9.21
CA LYS A 106 16.26 -0.58 -9.83
C LYS A 106 15.53 -1.87 -10.22
N HIS A 107 14.57 -2.30 -9.40
CA HIS A 107 13.95 -3.62 -9.56
C HIS A 107 12.57 -3.58 -10.19
N GLU A 108 11.87 -2.43 -10.16
CA GLU A 108 10.54 -2.23 -10.75
C GLU A 108 9.54 -3.32 -10.34
N ARG A 109 9.64 -3.79 -9.10
CA ARG A 109 8.83 -4.89 -8.56
C ARG A 109 8.31 -4.54 -7.17
N PRO A 110 7.18 -5.13 -6.74
CA PRO A 110 6.73 -5.03 -5.36
C PRO A 110 7.81 -5.48 -4.37
N LEU A 111 7.97 -4.71 -3.30
CA LEU A 111 8.82 -5.00 -2.15
C LEU A 111 7.96 -5.36 -0.96
N LEU A 112 8.11 -6.57 -0.45
CA LEU A 112 7.53 -7.01 0.82
C LEU A 112 8.65 -7.27 1.82
N ILE A 113 8.50 -6.70 3.01
CA ILE A 113 9.37 -6.87 4.17
C ILE A 113 8.46 -7.21 5.34
N ASN A 114 8.55 -8.44 5.85
CA ASN A 114 7.76 -8.86 7.01
C ASN A 114 8.38 -8.42 8.33
N ASP A 115 9.72 -8.31 8.37
CA ASP A 115 10.48 -7.82 9.51
C ASP A 115 11.76 -7.12 9.01
N PHE A 116 11.86 -5.81 9.22
CA PHE A 116 13.02 -5.03 8.84
C PHE A 116 14.32 -5.48 9.53
N GLN A 117 14.25 -5.95 10.78
CA GLN A 117 15.43 -6.39 11.52
C GLN A 117 16.02 -7.69 10.96
N GLN A 118 15.17 -8.51 10.31
CA GLN A 118 15.57 -9.78 9.72
C GLN A 118 15.80 -9.70 8.21
N ASP A 119 15.47 -8.58 7.57
CA ASP A 119 15.65 -8.43 6.13
C ASP A 119 17.12 -8.13 5.79
N GLU A 120 17.81 -9.07 5.14
CA GLU A 120 19.23 -8.93 4.79
C GLU A 120 19.54 -7.66 3.97
N ARG A 121 18.56 -7.14 3.22
CA ARG A 121 18.72 -5.96 2.36
C ARG A 121 18.73 -4.66 3.16
N PHE A 122 18.00 -4.60 4.28
CA PHE A 122 17.72 -3.34 5.00
C PHE A 122 18.02 -3.39 6.50
N SER A 123 18.24 -4.56 7.10
CA SER A 123 18.53 -4.77 8.53
C SER A 123 19.66 -3.90 9.07
N ARG A 124 20.70 -3.63 8.25
CA ARG A 124 21.83 -2.76 8.64
C ARG A 124 21.48 -1.27 8.72
N LEU A 125 20.30 -0.88 8.22
CA LEU A 125 19.82 0.50 8.18
C LEU A 125 18.83 0.81 9.31
N VAL A 126 18.42 -0.21 10.06
CA VAL A 126 17.45 -0.11 11.15
C VAL A 126 18.13 -0.47 12.47
N GLY A 127 17.83 0.28 13.52
CA GLY A 127 18.27 -0.02 14.89
C GLY A 127 17.14 -0.63 15.70
N ASP A 128 17.41 -1.02 16.95
CA ASP A 128 16.42 -1.67 17.83
C ASP A 128 15.14 -0.83 18.05
N ASP A 129 15.27 0.50 18.08
CA ASP A 129 14.15 1.43 18.26
C ASP A 129 13.44 1.82 16.95
N PHE A 130 13.66 1.09 15.86
CA PHE A 130 13.08 1.43 14.56
C PHE A 130 11.55 1.26 14.58
N PRO A 131 10.77 2.31 14.25
CA PRO A 131 9.33 2.34 14.52
C PRO A 131 8.47 1.55 13.52
N ILE A 132 9.07 0.95 12.49
CA ILE A 132 8.35 0.23 11.43
C ILE A 132 8.84 -1.21 11.39
N HIS A 133 7.98 -2.16 11.73
CA HIS A 133 8.35 -3.58 11.73
C HIS A 133 8.28 -4.18 10.31
N SER A 134 7.22 -3.89 9.57
CA SER A 134 6.93 -4.47 8.26
C SER A 134 6.59 -3.39 7.23
N LEU A 135 6.83 -3.66 5.95
CA LEU A 135 6.51 -2.75 4.86
C LEU A 135 6.12 -3.51 3.59
N MET A 136 5.11 -2.99 2.91
CA MET A 136 4.78 -3.35 1.53
C MET A 136 4.85 -2.08 0.68
N SER A 137 5.67 -2.10 -0.36
CA SER A 137 5.81 -1.00 -1.32
C SER A 137 5.65 -1.52 -2.73
N VAL A 138 4.93 -0.79 -3.58
CA VAL A 138 4.61 -1.20 -4.95
C VAL A 138 4.93 -0.04 -5.89
N PRO A 139 5.69 -0.27 -6.98
CA PRO A 139 5.96 0.77 -7.94
C PRO A 139 4.71 1.02 -8.79
N LEU A 140 4.40 2.28 -9.05
CA LEU A 140 3.40 2.71 -10.01
C LEU A 140 4.16 3.22 -11.24
N LEU A 141 4.12 2.44 -12.33
CA LEU A 141 4.85 2.68 -13.59
C LEU A 141 3.92 3.20 -14.67
#